data_AF-A0A9E4C793-F1
#
_entry.id   AF-A0A9E4C793-F1
#
_cell.length_a   1.000
_cell.length_b   1.000
_cell.length_c   1.000
_cell.angle_alpha   90.00
_cell.angle_beta   90.00
_cell.angle_gamma   90.00
#
_symmetry.space_group_name_H-M   'P 1'
#
loop_
_entity.id
_entity.type
_entity.pdbx_description
1 polymer ?
#
loop_
_entity_poly.entity_id
_entity_poly.type
_entity_poly.pdbx_seq_one_letter_code
_entity_poly.pdbx_strand_id
1 'polypeptide(L)'
;MHLFGFTSPKNLESRLNTSNDSIAERHKRTGGNKSTNEIVYRENARGVNWKDLADVYKRAPLGKLDAGKLRRAYASSEVCCFAFSGEALVGGGRVISDGEAPATVCELVVAPEYQRQGVGRAILRAILRKLAVPKVILACVHGQQDFYRREGFLSHKSVMALYANTQWFVDNANLEPGDAANGAVAYSD
;
A
#
# COMPACT_ATOMS: atom_id res chain seq x y z
N MET A 1 -13.90 28.22 11.70
CA MET A 1 -13.17 27.01 11.29
C MET A 1 -14.19 25.93 10.96
N HIS A 2 -14.54 25.76 9.69
CA HIS A 2 -15.46 24.70 9.27
C HIS A 2 -14.62 23.45 8.93
N LEU A 3 -14.58 22.48 9.85
CA LEU A 3 -14.09 21.13 9.57
C LEU A 3 -15.12 20.44 8.67
N PHE A 4 -14.80 20.24 7.39
CA PHE A 4 -15.71 19.67 6.40
C PHE A 4 -16.12 18.23 6.75
N GLY A 5 -17.43 17.97 6.81
CA GLY A 5 -18.03 16.66 6.60
C GLY A 5 -18.54 16.57 5.17
N PHE A 6 -17.88 15.79 4.32
CA PHE A 6 -18.38 15.46 2.99
C PHE A 6 -19.07 14.09 3.03
N THR A 7 -20.39 14.06 3.02
CA THR A 7 -21.16 12.88 2.62
C THR A 7 -21.11 12.78 1.10
N SER A 8 -20.25 11.92 0.55
CA SER A 8 -20.24 11.60 -0.88
C SER A 8 -21.02 10.31 -1.13
N PRO A 9 -22.09 10.33 -1.95
CA PRO A 9 -22.78 9.12 -2.35
C PRO A 9 -22.05 8.44 -3.51
N LYS A 10 -21.63 7.19 -3.28
CA LYS A 10 -21.43 6.03 -4.19
C LYS A 10 -20.21 5.21 -3.76
N ASN A 11 -20.45 3.96 -3.37
CA ASN A 11 -19.43 3.00 -2.94
C ASN A 11 -18.36 2.79 -4.02
N LEU A 12 -17.11 2.63 -3.58
CA LEU A 12 -15.94 2.37 -4.44
C LEU A 12 -16.14 1.16 -5.38
N GLU A 13 -16.98 0.21 -4.98
CA GLU A 13 -17.30 -1.01 -5.74
C GLU A 13 -17.67 -0.76 -7.20
N SER A 14 -18.44 0.31 -7.50
CA SER A 14 -18.88 0.57 -8.87
C SER A 14 -17.74 0.98 -9.82
N ARG A 15 -16.60 1.42 -9.29
CA ARG A 15 -15.42 1.82 -10.09
C ARG A 15 -14.42 0.69 -10.32
N LEU A 16 -14.43 -0.34 -9.47
CA LEU A 16 -13.50 -1.48 -9.59
C LEU A 16 -14.01 -2.53 -10.59
N ASN A 17 -15.33 -2.67 -10.78
CA ASN A 17 -15.91 -3.67 -11.67
C ASN A 17 -15.71 -3.39 -13.16
N THR A 18 -15.51 -2.15 -13.58
CA THR A 18 -15.26 -1.81 -15.01
C THR A 18 -13.87 -2.21 -15.51
N SER A 19 -13.01 -2.77 -14.66
CA SER A 19 -11.64 -3.19 -15.00
C SER A 19 -11.40 -4.70 -14.96
N ASN A 20 -12.40 -5.50 -14.55
CA ASN A 20 -12.24 -6.94 -14.37
C ASN A 20 -12.43 -7.76 -15.66
N ASP A 21 -13.16 -7.25 -16.65
CA ASP A 21 -13.49 -8.01 -17.88
C ASP A 21 -12.32 -8.16 -18.88
N SER A 22 -11.14 -7.59 -18.62
CA SER A 22 -10.02 -7.58 -19.58
C SER A 22 -8.76 -8.32 -19.13
N ILE A 23 -8.74 -8.93 -17.94
CA ILE A 23 -7.52 -9.52 -17.36
C ILE A 23 -7.50 -11.05 -17.43
N ALA A 24 -8.67 -11.70 -17.49
CA ALA A 24 -8.74 -13.16 -17.58
C ALA A 24 -8.16 -13.75 -18.89
N GLU A 25 -7.97 -12.96 -19.95
CA GLU A 25 -7.58 -13.49 -21.27
C GLU A 25 -6.15 -13.20 -21.75
N ARG A 26 -5.30 -12.49 -20.98
CA ARG A 26 -4.00 -12.01 -21.51
C ARG A 26 -2.74 -12.79 -21.11
N HIS A 27 -2.87 -13.92 -20.42
CA HIS A 27 -1.71 -14.75 -20.04
C HIS A 27 -1.36 -15.84 -21.07
N LYS A 28 -1.07 -15.48 -22.33
CA LYS A 28 -0.23 -16.31 -23.22
C LYS A 28 0.62 -15.44 -24.15
N ARG A 29 1.94 -15.73 -24.14
CA ARG A 29 3.08 -15.19 -24.93
C ARG A 29 3.79 -14.00 -24.26
N THR A 30 5.11 -13.98 -24.02
CA THR A 30 6.23 -14.61 -24.75
C THR A 30 7.53 -14.63 -23.91
N GLY A 31 8.31 -15.72 -24.01
CA GLY A 31 9.79 -15.74 -24.03
C GLY A 31 10.61 -15.30 -22.81
N GLY A 32 11.18 -16.27 -22.08
CA GLY A 32 12.31 -16.07 -21.16
C GLY A 32 12.31 -17.07 -20.01
N ASN A 33 13.28 -18.00 -20.00
CA ASN A 33 13.41 -19.08 -19.04
C ASN A 33 13.66 -18.56 -17.60
N LYS A 34 12.59 -18.37 -16.83
CA LYS A 34 12.59 -18.38 -15.36
C LYS A 34 11.40 -19.25 -14.96
N SER A 35 11.64 -20.34 -14.23
CA SER A 35 10.57 -21.06 -13.54
C SER A 35 9.98 -20.10 -12.51
N THR A 36 8.99 -19.31 -12.92
CA THR A 36 8.22 -18.47 -12.00
C THR A 36 7.18 -19.39 -11.40
N ASN A 37 7.45 -19.84 -10.18
CA ASN A 37 6.41 -20.49 -9.36
C ASN A 37 5.17 -19.58 -9.35
N GLU A 38 4.00 -20.22 -9.37
CA GLU A 38 2.73 -19.54 -9.23
C GLU A 38 2.71 -18.70 -7.94
N ILE A 39 2.19 -17.47 -8.04
CA ILE A 39 2.05 -16.59 -6.87
C ILE A 39 0.69 -16.83 -6.23
N VAL A 40 0.71 -17.26 -4.97
CA VAL A 40 -0.47 -17.47 -4.15
C VAL A 40 -0.69 -16.28 -3.23
N TYR A 41 -1.91 -15.74 -3.21
CA TYR A 41 -2.28 -14.61 -2.36
C TYR A 41 -3.07 -15.07 -1.15
N ARG A 42 -2.69 -14.59 0.05
CA ARG A 42 -3.37 -14.91 1.31
C ARG A 42 -3.82 -13.62 2.00
N GLU A 43 -5.10 -13.55 2.36
CA GLU A 43 -5.74 -12.33 2.86
C GLU A 43 -5.97 -12.35 4.37
N ASN A 44 -5.04 -12.96 5.10
CA ASN A 44 -4.98 -12.95 6.55
C ASN A 44 -3.52 -13.17 7.02
N ALA A 45 -3.23 -12.84 8.27
CA ALA A 45 -1.89 -12.93 8.84
C ALA A 45 -1.53 -14.30 9.44
N ARG A 46 -2.36 -15.36 9.26
CA ARG A 46 -2.09 -16.67 9.85
C ARG A 46 -0.88 -17.31 9.18
N GLY A 47 0.06 -17.79 10.00
CA GLY A 47 1.28 -18.46 9.51
C GLY A 47 2.28 -17.53 8.82
N VAL A 48 2.12 -16.21 8.89
CA VAL A 48 3.09 -15.26 8.34
C VAL A 48 4.35 -15.24 9.21
N ASN A 49 5.50 -15.46 8.59
CA ASN A 49 6.79 -15.22 9.22
C ASN A 49 7.18 -13.74 9.10
N TRP A 50 7.12 -13.03 10.22
CA TRP A 50 7.37 -11.60 10.28
C TRP A 50 8.83 -11.20 10.02
N LYS A 51 9.77 -12.12 10.22
CA LYS A 51 11.18 -11.89 9.87
C LYS A 51 11.35 -11.86 8.35
N ASP A 52 10.74 -12.81 7.66
CA ASP A 52 10.77 -12.86 6.20
C ASP A 52 10.13 -11.61 5.58
N LEU A 53 9.02 -11.14 6.16
CA LEU A 53 8.40 -9.89 5.73
C LEU A 53 9.33 -8.70 5.96
N ALA A 54 9.95 -8.58 7.14
CA ALA A 54 10.93 -7.53 7.42
C ALA A 54 12.10 -7.53 6.42
N ASP A 55 12.56 -8.72 6.02
CA ASP A 55 13.59 -8.89 5.00
C ASP A 55 13.12 -8.45 3.61
N VAL A 56 11.84 -8.65 3.26
CA VAL A 56 11.25 -8.10 2.03
C VAL A 56 11.28 -6.55 2.06
N TYR A 57 10.86 -5.91 3.15
CA TYR A 57 10.93 -4.44 3.29
C TYR A 57 12.35 -3.91 3.16
N LYS A 58 13.31 -4.56 3.83
CA LYS A 58 14.73 -4.21 3.76
C LYS A 58 15.27 -4.27 2.33
N ARG A 59 14.89 -5.30 1.57
CA ARG A 59 15.34 -5.50 0.17
C ARG A 59 14.62 -4.60 -0.82
N ALA A 60 13.40 -4.14 -0.51
CA ALA A 60 12.57 -3.28 -1.36
C ALA A 60 12.80 -1.76 -1.13
N PRO A 61 14.04 -1.37 -0.77
CA PRO A 61 14.42 -0.13 -0.08
C PRO A 61 13.37 0.65 0.77
N LEU A 62 12.37 0.00 1.37
CA LEU A 62 11.37 0.70 2.21
C LEU A 62 11.81 0.90 3.68
N GLY A 63 13.08 0.67 3.96
CA GLY A 63 13.68 0.81 5.29
C GLY A 63 13.72 -0.49 6.10
N LYS A 64 14.39 -0.42 7.25
CA LYS A 64 14.51 -1.54 8.19
C LYS A 64 13.34 -1.49 9.18
N LEU A 65 12.37 -2.36 8.99
CA LEU A 65 11.23 -2.50 9.90
C LEU A 65 11.47 -3.64 10.89
N ASP A 66 11.06 -3.43 12.15
CA ASP A 66 11.09 -4.46 13.18
C ASP A 66 9.97 -5.49 12.96
N ALA A 67 10.31 -6.77 12.99
CA ALA A 67 9.35 -7.87 12.82
C ALA A 67 8.24 -7.85 13.88
N GLY A 68 8.57 -7.44 15.12
CA GLY A 68 7.59 -7.28 16.18
C GLY A 68 6.59 -6.14 15.90
N LYS A 69 7.09 -4.99 15.41
CA LYS A 69 6.26 -3.86 14.97
C LYS A 69 5.37 -4.25 13.78
N LEU A 70 5.91 -4.95 12.78
CA LEU A 70 5.14 -5.44 11.63
C LEU A 70 3.99 -6.34 12.10
N ARG A 71 4.26 -7.32 12.97
CA ARG A 71 3.21 -8.18 13.52
C ARG A 71 2.08 -7.38 14.16
N ARG A 72 2.42 -6.40 15.01
CA ARG A 72 1.41 -5.55 15.67
C ARG A 72 0.63 -4.70 14.66
N ALA A 73 1.32 -4.06 13.72
CA ALA A 73 0.69 -3.21 12.71
C ALA A 73 -0.30 -3.98 11.82
N TYR A 74 0.07 -5.18 11.37
CA TYR A 74 -0.80 -6.04 10.57
C TYR A 74 -1.95 -6.63 11.41
N ALA A 75 -1.74 -6.92 12.70
CA ALA A 75 -2.82 -7.37 13.59
C ALA A 75 -3.88 -6.27 13.84
N SER A 76 -3.51 -5.00 13.73
CA SER A 76 -4.41 -3.85 13.86
C SER A 76 -4.91 -3.32 12.50
N SER A 77 -4.73 -4.07 11.42
CA SER A 77 -5.19 -3.68 10.09
C SER A 77 -6.52 -4.35 9.77
N GLU A 78 -7.43 -3.60 9.17
CA GLU A 78 -8.75 -4.09 8.75
C GLU A 78 -8.61 -5.16 7.65
N VAL A 79 -7.78 -4.86 6.65
CA VAL A 79 -7.49 -5.78 5.54
C VAL A 79 -5.99 -5.86 5.33
N CYS A 80 -5.49 -7.08 5.14
CA CYS A 80 -4.13 -7.34 4.67
C CYS A 80 -4.11 -8.41 3.58
N CYS A 81 -3.08 -8.39 2.74
CA CYS A 81 -2.83 -9.39 1.73
C CYS A 81 -1.33 -9.67 1.61
N PHE A 82 -0.97 -10.93 1.52
CA PHE A 82 0.40 -11.42 1.38
C PHE A 82 0.54 -12.23 0.10
N ALA A 83 1.68 -12.12 -0.57
CA ALA A 83 2.00 -12.89 -1.78
C ALA A 83 3.10 -13.91 -1.49
N PHE A 84 2.90 -15.15 -1.93
CA PHE A 84 3.82 -16.26 -1.74
C PHE A 84 4.22 -16.90 -3.06
N SER A 85 5.50 -17.22 -3.22
CA SER A 85 6.06 -18.01 -4.32
C SER A 85 6.52 -19.35 -3.75
N GLY A 86 5.68 -20.39 -3.87
CA GLY A 86 5.82 -21.59 -3.04
C GLY A 86 5.67 -21.25 -1.56
N GLU A 87 6.66 -21.58 -0.74
CA GLU A 87 6.69 -21.22 0.70
C GLU A 87 7.28 -19.83 0.97
N ALA A 88 7.95 -19.21 -0.01
CA ALA A 88 8.63 -17.94 0.18
C ALA A 88 7.63 -16.79 0.21
N LEU A 89 7.67 -15.98 1.27
CA LEU A 89 6.93 -14.71 1.37
C LEU A 89 7.63 -13.64 0.50
N VAL A 90 6.94 -13.14 -0.52
CA VAL A 90 7.51 -12.25 -1.54
C VAL A 90 6.85 -10.88 -1.61
N GLY A 91 5.79 -10.65 -0.84
CA GLY A 91 5.15 -9.34 -0.78
C GLY A 91 4.05 -9.27 0.27
N GLY A 92 3.68 -8.05 0.63
CA GLY A 92 2.65 -7.77 1.63
C GLY A 92 2.03 -6.40 1.40
N GLY A 93 0.78 -6.23 1.80
CA GLY A 93 0.13 -4.93 1.87
C GLY A 93 -0.97 -4.92 2.91
N ARG A 94 -1.32 -3.73 3.40
CA ARG A 94 -2.34 -3.55 4.43
C ARG A 94 -3.06 -2.21 4.36
N VAL A 95 -4.27 -2.20 4.91
CA VAL A 95 -5.12 -1.01 5.07
C VAL A 95 -5.61 -0.90 6.51
N ILE A 96 -5.68 0.33 7.00
CA ILE A 96 -6.44 0.70 8.21
C ILE A 96 -7.74 1.38 7.77
N SER A 97 -8.84 0.97 8.39
CA SER A 97 -10.17 1.54 8.18
C SER A 97 -11.02 1.24 9.42
N ASP A 98 -12.02 2.08 9.65
CA ASP A 98 -13.14 1.81 10.58
C ASP A 98 -14.38 1.25 9.87
N GLY A 99 -14.29 0.99 8.56
CA GLY A 99 -15.37 0.48 7.72
C GLY A 99 -16.34 1.53 7.18
N GLU A 100 -16.33 2.75 7.73
CA GLU A 100 -17.33 3.79 7.45
C GLU A 100 -16.70 5.03 6.82
N ALA A 101 -15.56 5.44 7.35
CA ALA A 101 -14.81 6.62 6.95
C ALA A 101 -13.72 6.24 5.91
N PRO A 102 -12.95 7.23 5.43
CA PRO A 102 -11.85 6.96 4.49
C PRO A 102 -10.87 5.91 5.01
N ALA A 103 -10.61 4.88 4.21
CA ALA A 103 -9.55 3.93 4.50
C ALA A 103 -8.18 4.46 4.06
N THR A 104 -7.11 3.99 4.69
CA THR A 104 -5.73 4.33 4.30
C THR A 104 -4.93 3.08 3.97
N VAL A 105 -4.37 3.02 2.75
CA VAL A 105 -3.32 2.04 2.42
C VAL A 105 -2.05 2.49 3.11
N CYS A 106 -1.60 1.72 4.09
CA CYS A 106 -0.44 2.10 4.89
C CYS A 106 0.86 1.67 4.22
N GLU A 107 0.91 0.42 3.79
CA GLU A 107 2.13 -0.20 3.27
C GLU A 107 1.77 -1.15 2.14
N LEU A 108 2.62 -1.18 1.11
CA LEU A 108 2.59 -2.16 0.02
C LEU A 108 4.01 -2.42 -0.43
N VAL A 109 4.46 -3.67 -0.31
CA VAL A 109 5.82 -4.08 -0.63
C VAL A 109 5.83 -5.34 -1.47
N VAL A 110 6.78 -5.40 -2.39
CA VAL A 110 7.08 -6.58 -3.20
C VAL A 110 8.59 -6.74 -3.29
N ALA A 111 9.07 -7.96 -3.06
CA ALA A 111 10.48 -8.33 -3.20
C ALA A 111 10.99 -7.96 -4.60
N PRO A 112 12.21 -7.39 -4.74
CA PRO A 112 12.71 -6.83 -6.00
C PRO A 112 12.57 -7.76 -7.22
N GLU A 113 12.91 -9.03 -7.04
CA GLU A 113 12.85 -10.07 -8.06
C GLU A 113 11.42 -10.46 -8.50
N TYR A 114 10.39 -10.01 -7.79
CA TYR A 114 8.95 -10.18 -8.09
C TYR A 114 8.26 -8.87 -8.51
N GLN A 115 9.00 -7.75 -8.58
CA GLN A 115 8.46 -6.48 -9.05
C GLN A 115 8.22 -6.48 -10.56
N ARG A 116 7.37 -5.56 -11.02
CA ARG A 116 6.96 -5.37 -12.44
C ARG A 116 6.31 -6.59 -13.10
N GLN A 117 5.92 -7.59 -12.31
CA GLN A 117 5.24 -8.81 -12.74
C GLN A 117 3.76 -8.84 -12.35
N GLY A 118 3.20 -7.70 -11.91
CA GLY A 118 1.80 -7.60 -11.49
C GLY A 118 1.51 -7.95 -10.03
N VAL A 119 2.48 -8.48 -9.28
CA VAL A 119 2.30 -8.89 -7.87
C VAL A 119 1.77 -7.75 -6.99
N GLY A 120 2.37 -6.56 -7.06
CA GLY A 120 1.92 -5.41 -6.28
C GLY A 120 0.50 -4.96 -6.64
N ARG A 121 0.13 -5.06 -7.92
CA ARG A 121 -1.23 -4.77 -8.39
C ARG A 121 -2.23 -5.78 -7.84
N ALA A 122 -1.88 -7.06 -7.84
CA ALA A 122 -2.74 -8.12 -7.31
C ALA A 122 -2.96 -7.96 -5.80
N ILE A 123 -1.91 -7.67 -5.02
CA ILE A 123 -2.02 -7.36 -3.59
C ILE A 123 -2.95 -6.16 -3.37
N LEU A 124 -2.73 -5.05 -4.09
CA LEU A 124 -3.55 -3.85 -3.95
C LEU A 124 -5.02 -4.14 -4.24
N ARG A 125 -5.33 -4.85 -5.33
CA ARG A 125 -6.71 -5.17 -5.70
C ARG A 125 -7.39 -6.13 -4.74
N ALA A 126 -6.66 -7.12 -4.22
CA ALA A 126 -7.17 -8.02 -3.19
C ALA A 126 -7.57 -7.27 -1.92
N ILE A 127 -6.84 -6.20 -1.59
CA ILE A 127 -7.19 -5.30 -0.49
C ILE A 127 -8.41 -4.44 -0.86
N LEU A 128 -8.35 -3.71 -1.98
CA LEU A 128 -9.38 -2.73 -2.35
C LEU A 128 -10.76 -3.35 -2.53
N ARG A 129 -10.85 -4.57 -3.06
CA ARG A 129 -12.13 -5.26 -3.27
C ARG A 129 -12.88 -5.63 -1.98
N LYS A 130 -12.22 -5.51 -0.82
CA LYS A 130 -12.82 -5.76 0.50
C LYS A 130 -13.29 -4.50 1.21
N LEU A 131 -13.00 -3.32 0.65
CA LEU A 131 -13.31 -2.05 1.29
C LEU A 131 -14.63 -1.50 0.76
N ALA A 132 -15.56 -1.24 1.67
CA ALA A 132 -16.85 -0.60 1.38
C ALA A 132 -16.86 0.87 1.87
N VAL A 133 -15.82 1.64 1.55
CA VAL A 133 -15.62 3.01 2.04
C VAL A 133 -15.77 4.06 0.94
N PRO A 134 -16.09 5.33 1.28
CA PRO A 134 -16.28 6.39 0.29
C PRO A 134 -14.99 6.80 -0.45
N LYS A 135 -13.81 6.62 0.18
CA LYS A 135 -12.51 6.90 -0.45
C LYS A 135 -11.38 6.13 0.23
N VAL A 136 -10.30 5.89 -0.52
CA VAL A 136 -9.05 5.30 -0.02
C VAL A 136 -7.91 6.28 -0.28
N ILE A 137 -7.11 6.54 0.75
CA ILE A 137 -5.96 7.45 0.71
C ILE A 137 -4.66 6.64 0.85
N LEU A 138 -3.58 7.13 0.25
CA LEU A 138 -2.25 6.58 0.44
C LEU A 138 -1.19 7.68 0.32
N ALA A 139 -0.05 7.44 0.95
CA ALA A 139 1.20 8.11 0.63
C ALA A 139 2.05 7.10 -0.18
N CYS A 140 2.54 7.51 -1.35
CA CYS A 140 3.43 6.67 -2.16
C CYS A 140 4.84 7.22 -2.14
N VAL A 141 5.82 6.32 -2.26
CA VAL A 141 7.22 6.69 -2.55
C VAL A 141 7.28 7.55 -3.80
N HIS A 142 8.10 8.59 -3.78
CA HIS A 142 8.32 9.45 -4.93
C HIS A 142 8.71 8.63 -6.18
N GLY A 143 8.10 8.92 -7.33
CA GLY A 143 8.27 8.18 -8.58
C GLY A 143 7.29 7.01 -8.77
N GLN A 144 6.58 6.58 -7.72
CA GLN A 144 5.62 5.46 -7.81
C GLN A 144 4.17 5.91 -8.04
N GLN A 145 3.93 7.20 -8.27
CA GLN A 145 2.58 7.75 -8.47
C GLN A 145 1.86 7.08 -9.66
N ASP A 146 2.58 6.81 -10.75
CA ASP A 146 1.99 6.22 -11.96
C ASP A 146 1.47 4.79 -11.76
N PHE A 147 2.07 4.04 -10.84
CA PHE A 147 1.55 2.73 -10.45
C PHE A 147 0.13 2.89 -9.88
N TYR A 148 -0.08 3.82 -8.95
CA TYR A 148 -1.37 4.04 -8.32
C TYR A 148 -2.37 4.73 -9.25
N ARG A 149 -1.94 5.64 -10.14
CA ARG A 149 -2.80 6.26 -11.15
C ARG A 149 -3.45 5.22 -12.07
N ARG A 150 -2.69 4.20 -12.49
CA ARG A 150 -3.22 3.09 -13.31
C ARG A 150 -4.25 2.24 -12.58
N GLU A 151 -4.30 2.32 -11.25
CA GLU A 151 -5.30 1.66 -10.39
C GLU A 151 -6.42 2.62 -9.96
N GLY A 152 -6.51 3.81 -10.58
CA GLY A 152 -7.60 4.75 -10.39
C GLY A 152 -7.41 5.78 -9.26
N PHE A 153 -6.26 5.78 -8.59
CA PHE A 153 -5.92 6.82 -7.60
C PHE A 153 -5.65 8.16 -8.29
N LEU A 154 -6.06 9.24 -7.63
CA LEU A 154 -5.91 10.61 -8.11
C LEU A 154 -5.16 11.44 -7.07
N SER A 155 -4.46 12.49 -7.52
CA SER A 155 -3.82 13.46 -6.63
C SER A 155 -4.87 14.19 -5.78
N HIS A 156 -4.62 14.32 -4.48
CA HIS A 156 -5.55 14.94 -3.54
C HIS A 156 -5.02 16.30 -3.08
N LYS A 157 -5.69 17.40 -3.46
CA LYS A 157 -5.25 18.77 -3.19
C LYS A 157 -5.36 19.20 -1.71
N SER A 158 -6.06 18.43 -0.89
CA SER A 158 -6.36 18.76 0.52
C SER A 158 -5.89 17.69 1.51
N VAL A 159 -4.87 16.89 1.16
CA VAL A 159 -4.21 15.99 2.11
C VAL A 159 -2.97 16.70 2.64
N MET A 160 -2.82 16.70 3.97
CA MET A 160 -1.61 17.15 4.65
C MET A 160 -1.14 16.04 5.59
N ALA A 161 0.16 16.00 5.87
CA ALA A 161 0.76 15.05 6.80
C ALA A 161 1.54 15.82 7.88
N LEU A 162 1.45 15.34 9.11
CA LEU A 162 2.24 15.82 10.25
C LEU A 162 3.34 14.81 10.53
N TYR A 163 4.58 15.29 10.65
CA TYR A 163 5.76 14.45 10.81
C TYR A 163 6.40 14.69 12.17
N ALA A 164 6.69 13.61 12.91
CA ALA A 164 7.46 13.70 14.16
C ALA A 164 8.91 14.15 13.92
N ASN A 165 9.46 13.81 12.75
CA ASN A 165 10.76 14.28 12.28
C ASN A 165 10.68 14.53 10.78
N THR A 166 10.84 15.78 10.37
CA THR A 166 10.76 16.22 8.97
C THR A 166 12.05 15.98 8.19
N GLN A 167 13.21 15.89 8.87
CA GLN A 167 14.53 15.84 8.22
C GLN A 167 14.66 14.66 7.26
N TRP A 168 14.28 13.45 7.69
CA TRP A 168 14.34 12.27 6.81
C TRP A 168 13.50 12.44 5.54
N PHE A 169 12.34 13.12 5.63
CA PHE A 169 11.46 13.33 4.48
C PHE A 169 12.02 14.38 3.52
N VAL A 170 12.72 15.40 4.02
CA VAL A 170 13.47 16.36 3.19
C VAL A 170 14.62 15.66 2.48
N ASP A 171 15.43 14.89 3.21
CA ASP A 171 16.60 14.19 2.66
C ASP A 171 16.23 13.19 1.55
N ASN A 172 14.98 12.71 1.56
CA ASN A 172 14.43 11.77 0.58
C ASN A 172 13.46 12.42 -0.42
N ALA A 173 13.46 13.75 -0.54
CA ALA A 173 12.63 14.53 -1.48
C ALA A 173 11.12 14.25 -1.39
N ASN A 174 10.64 13.92 -0.19
CA ASN A 174 9.23 13.75 0.14
C ASN A 174 8.61 15.02 0.75
N LEU A 175 9.45 15.97 1.18
CA LEU A 175 9.07 17.32 1.63
C LEU A 175 10.00 18.35 1.00
N GLU A 176 9.46 19.53 0.70
CA GLU A 176 10.27 20.69 0.33
C GLU A 176 11.06 21.17 1.56
N PRO A 177 12.33 21.59 1.42
CA PRO A 177 13.14 22.07 2.54
C PRO A 177 12.48 23.20 3.35
N GLY A 178 11.70 24.07 2.69
CA GLY A 178 10.97 25.17 3.34
C GLY A 178 9.81 24.71 4.23
N ASP A 179 9.24 23.53 3.98
CA ASP A 179 8.11 23.00 4.78
C ASP A 179 8.58 22.46 6.14
N ALA A 180 9.82 21.97 6.22
CA ALA A 180 10.39 21.42 7.46
C ALA A 180 10.58 22.48 8.55
N ALA A 181 10.90 23.72 8.18
CA ALA A 181 11.08 24.84 9.10
C ALA A 181 9.76 25.31 9.75
N ASN A 182 8.62 25.05 9.10
CA ASN A 182 7.29 25.50 9.54
C ASN A 182 6.52 24.45 10.35
N GLY A 183 7.04 23.22 10.47
CA GLY A 183 6.32 22.06 11.02
C GLY A 183 6.55 21.77 12.51
N ALA A 184 7.37 22.55 13.22
CA ALA A 184 7.64 22.33 14.64
C ALA A 184 6.46 22.81 15.50
N VAL A 185 5.42 21.98 15.61
CA VAL A 185 4.39 22.16 16.64
C VAL A 185 4.84 21.38 17.87
N ALA A 186 5.35 22.09 18.89
CA ALA A 186 5.59 21.49 20.19
C ALA A 186 4.23 21.21 20.85
N TYR A 187 3.84 19.95 20.93
CA TYR A 187 2.75 19.52 21.80
C TYR A 187 3.35 19.40 23.20
N SER A 188 3.05 20.34 24.08
CA SER A 188 3.31 20.19 25.51
C SER A 188 2.38 19.13 26.08
N ASP A 189 2.94 18.21 26.87
CA ASP A 189 2.19 17.23 27.68
C ASP A 189 1.24 17.92 28.69
#